data_AF-A0A8T1V9J4-F1
#
_entry.id   AF-A0A8T1V9J4-F1
#
_cell.length_a   1.000
_cell.length_b   1.000
_cell.length_c   1.000
_cell.angle_alpha   90.00
_cell.angle_beta   90.00
_cell.angle_gamma   90.00
#
_symmetry.space_group_name_H-M   'P 1'
#
loop_
_entity.id
_entity.type
_entity.pdbx_description
1 polymer ?
#
loop_
_entity_poly.entity_id
_entity_poly.type
_entity_poly.pdbx_seq_one_letter_code
_entity_poly.pdbx_strand_id
1 'polypeptide(L)'
;MAPLSNKELDAKLRALQAAAQAEEGDWADQGRKLFELEDKFLRDTLLEGNLLTGWGEPRTAPVRFRNAGVRKRKRERQEAAAERAGKPLAPSTPTLSAEEQLKVDRHRLASYSSVQSPAEPLHATLELRGRKLVENRNNKKKPTAAK
;
A
#
# COMPACT_ATOMS: atom_id res chain seq x y z
N MET A 1 30.20 -14.86 -40.65
CA MET A 1 28.76 -14.60 -40.42
C MET A 1 28.23 -13.83 -41.61
N ALA A 2 27.22 -14.35 -42.31
CA ALA A 2 26.61 -13.61 -43.43
C ALA A 2 25.89 -12.36 -42.90
N PRO A 3 25.95 -11.22 -43.58
CA PRO A 3 25.21 -10.02 -43.18
C PRO A 3 23.71 -10.31 -43.27
N LEU A 4 22.98 -10.00 -42.20
CA LEU A 4 21.52 -10.12 -42.15
C LEU A 4 20.90 -9.23 -43.23
N SER A 5 19.91 -9.76 -43.95
CA SER A 5 19.20 -8.96 -44.95
C SER A 5 18.31 -7.90 -44.28
N ASN A 6 18.07 -6.77 -44.95
CA ASN A 6 17.20 -5.70 -44.42
C ASN A 6 15.81 -6.22 -43.99
N LYS A 7 15.25 -7.20 -44.70
CA LYS A 7 13.96 -7.82 -44.34
C LYS A 7 14.03 -8.61 -43.03
N GLU A 8 15.14 -9.30 -42.78
CA GLU A 8 15.36 -10.02 -41.52
C GLU A 8 15.57 -9.05 -40.35
N LEU A 9 16.23 -7.92 -40.60
CA LEU A 9 16.37 -6.85 -39.60
C LEU A 9 15.01 -6.24 -39.25
N ASP A 10 14.17 -5.92 -40.24
CA ASP A 10 12.82 -5.38 -40.01
C ASP A 10 11.91 -6.36 -39.25
N ALA A 11 12.01 -7.66 -39.55
CA ALA A 11 11.27 -8.69 -38.84
C ALA A 11 11.73 -8.81 -37.38
N LYS A 12 13.04 -8.77 -37.13
CA LYS A 12 13.60 -8.76 -35.77
C LYS A 12 13.22 -7.51 -35.00
N LEU A 13 13.22 -6.34 -35.64
CA LEU A 13 12.82 -5.08 -35.01
C LEU A 13 11.35 -5.14 -34.58
N ARG A 14 10.46 -5.62 -35.45
CA ARG A 14 9.04 -5.81 -35.10
C ARG A 14 8.83 -6.82 -33.98
N ALA A 15 9.58 -7.93 -33.98
CA ALA A 15 9.52 -8.92 -32.90
C ALA A 15 9.99 -8.33 -31.56
N LEU A 16 11.09 -7.57 -31.55
CA LEU A 16 11.60 -6.88 -30.36
C LEU A 16 10.61 -5.82 -29.85
N GLN A 17 9.98 -5.06 -30.75
CA GLN A 17 8.98 -4.08 -30.38
C GLN A 17 7.75 -4.73 -29.74
N ALA A 18 7.27 -5.85 -30.29
CA ALA A 18 6.15 -6.59 -29.71
C ALA A 18 6.51 -7.18 -28.33
N ALA A 19 7.73 -7.71 -28.17
CA ALA A 19 8.21 -8.21 -26.89
C ALA A 19 8.32 -7.10 -25.83
N ALA A 20 8.89 -5.94 -26.21
CA ALA A 20 9.00 -4.79 -25.31
C ALA A 20 7.62 -4.30 -24.85
N GLN A 21 6.64 -4.22 -25.75
CA GLN A 21 5.26 -3.82 -25.40
C GLN A 21 4.59 -4.80 -24.44
N ALA A 22 4.82 -6.12 -24.62
CA ALA A 22 4.28 -7.12 -23.70
C ALA A 22 4.91 -7.00 -22.31
N GLU A 23 6.24 -6.86 -22.24
CA GLU A 23 6.95 -6.68 -20.97
C GLU A 23 6.52 -5.40 -20.26
N GLU A 24 6.38 -4.27 -20.97
CA GLU A 24 5.86 -3.02 -20.41
C GLU A 24 4.47 -3.19 -19.77
N GLY A 25 3.59 -3.97 -20.42
CA GLY A 25 2.28 -4.31 -19.88
C GLY A 25 2.38 -5.13 -18.58
N ASP A 26 3.21 -6.16 -18.59
CA ASP A 26 3.45 -7.02 -17.41
C ASP A 26 4.04 -6.22 -16.23
N TRP A 27 4.97 -5.30 -16.50
CA TRP A 27 5.54 -4.41 -15.49
C TRP A 27 4.48 -3.52 -14.84
N ALA A 28 3.59 -2.93 -15.65
CA ALA A 28 2.49 -2.12 -15.13
C ALA A 28 1.53 -2.94 -14.25
N ASP A 29 1.22 -4.17 -14.66
CA ASP A 29 0.36 -5.08 -13.90
C ASP A 29 0.99 -5.53 -12.59
N GLN A 30 2.29 -5.85 -12.60
CA GLN A 30 3.03 -6.18 -11.39
C GLN A 30 3.09 -4.99 -10.42
N GLY A 31 3.31 -3.78 -10.94
CA GLY A 31 3.27 -2.55 -10.15
C GLY A 31 1.91 -2.34 -9.47
N ARG A 32 0.80 -2.57 -10.19
CA ARG A 32 -0.56 -2.51 -9.63
C ARG A 32 -0.79 -3.56 -8.55
N LYS A 33 -0.43 -4.83 -8.82
CA LYS A 33 -0.58 -5.93 -7.85
C LYS A 33 0.22 -5.67 -6.58
N LEU A 34 1.46 -5.17 -6.71
CA LEU A 34 2.30 -4.84 -5.57
C LEU A 34 1.67 -3.73 -4.72
N PHE A 35 1.15 -2.68 -5.36
CA PHE A 35 0.46 -1.59 -4.65
C PHE A 35 -0.75 -2.07 -3.85
N GLU A 36 -1.58 -2.94 -4.42
CA GLU A 36 -2.77 -3.51 -3.77
C GLU A 36 -2.40 -4.45 -2.61
N LEU A 37 -1.41 -5.31 -2.82
CA LEU A 37 -0.91 -6.22 -1.79
C LEU A 37 -0.32 -5.45 -0.61
N GLU A 38 0.47 -4.41 -0.88
CA GLU A 38 1.06 -3.56 0.14
C GLU A 38 -0.02 -2.77 0.88
N ASP A 39 -1.03 -2.22 0.18
CA ASP A 39 -2.17 -1.55 0.83
C ASP A 39 -2.89 -2.48 1.81
N LYS A 40 -3.24 -3.69 1.34
CA LYS A 40 -3.92 -4.69 2.17
C LYS A 40 -3.09 -5.05 3.39
N PHE A 41 -1.82 -5.41 3.18
CA PHE A 41 -0.92 -5.81 4.25
C PHE A 41 -0.74 -4.70 5.30
N LEU A 42 -0.49 -3.47 4.86
CA LEU A 42 -0.27 -2.34 5.78
C LEU A 42 -1.52 -1.98 6.57
N ARG A 43 -2.70 -1.99 5.93
CA ARG A 43 -3.98 -1.74 6.62
C ARG A 43 -4.30 -2.80 7.66
N ASP A 44 -4.04 -4.07 7.32
CA ASP A 44 -4.28 -5.18 8.23
C ASP A 44 -3.33 -5.17 9.42
N THR A 45 -2.11 -4.70 9.23
CA THR A 45 -1.05 -4.72 10.25
C THR A 45 -0.81 -3.39 10.95
N LEU A 46 -1.56 -2.33 10.62
CA LEU A 46 -1.34 -0.97 11.12
C LEU A 46 -1.36 -0.85 12.65
N LEU A 47 -2.18 -1.67 13.33
CA LEU A 47 -2.32 -1.69 14.80
C LEU A 47 -1.49 -2.80 15.46
N GLU A 48 -0.81 -3.61 14.67
CA GLU A 48 -0.23 -4.89 15.06
C GLU A 48 1.30 -4.85 15.12
N GLY A 49 1.90 -3.86 14.45
CA GLY A 49 3.32 -3.89 14.12
C GLY A 49 3.51 -4.70 12.86
N ASN A 50 4.48 -4.31 12.03
CA ASN A 50 4.85 -5.03 10.83
C ASN A 50 6.35 -4.86 10.56
N LEU A 51 6.85 -5.49 9.48
CA LEU A 51 8.25 -5.35 9.05
C LEU A 51 8.70 -3.87 8.96
N LEU A 52 7.75 -2.97 8.70
CA LEU A 52 7.99 -1.56 8.38
C LEU A 52 7.80 -0.64 9.60
N THR A 53 6.95 -1.02 10.55
CA THR A 53 6.63 -0.27 11.79
C THR A 53 7.30 -0.87 13.04
N GLY A 54 7.97 -2.02 12.88
CA GLY A 54 8.60 -2.79 13.95
C GLY A 54 7.61 -3.74 14.64
N TRP A 55 8.06 -4.96 14.92
CA TRP A 55 7.38 -5.88 15.82
C TRP A 55 7.98 -5.67 17.20
N GLY A 56 7.37 -4.84 18.04
CA GLY A 56 7.85 -4.69 19.42
C GLY A 56 7.97 -6.06 20.08
N GLU A 57 9.04 -6.30 20.84
CA GLU A 57 9.29 -7.55 21.55
C GLU A 57 8.03 -7.99 22.34
N PRO A 58 7.55 -9.24 22.23
CA PRO A 58 6.25 -9.64 22.79
C PRO A 58 6.09 -9.40 24.30
N ARG A 59 7.20 -9.29 25.04
CA ARG A 59 7.21 -9.05 26.49
C ARG A 59 7.28 -7.56 26.87
N THR A 60 7.81 -6.70 26.01
CA THR A 60 8.02 -5.26 26.28
C THR A 60 7.12 -4.35 25.43
N ALA A 61 6.45 -4.91 24.40
CA ALA A 61 5.52 -4.18 23.58
C ALA A 61 4.25 -3.79 24.37
N PRO A 62 3.73 -2.55 24.19
CA PRO A 62 2.45 -2.15 24.78
C PRO A 62 1.35 -3.18 24.49
N VAL A 63 0.44 -3.41 25.45
CA VAL A 63 -0.60 -4.45 25.42
C VAL A 63 -1.39 -4.49 24.10
N ARG A 64 -1.54 -3.33 23.44
CA ARG A 64 -2.16 -3.19 22.12
C ARG A 64 -1.45 -4.02 21.06
N PHE A 65 -0.12 -4.06 21.01
CA PHE A 65 0.64 -4.84 20.02
C PHE A 65 0.75 -6.32 20.39
N ARG A 66 0.78 -6.63 21.68
CA ARG A 66 0.95 -8.00 22.19
C ARG A 66 -0.17 -8.98 21.77
N ASN A 67 -1.41 -8.48 21.61
CA ASN A 67 -2.57 -9.27 21.21
C ASN A 67 -2.95 -9.14 19.71
N ALA A 68 -2.05 -8.60 18.90
CA ALA A 68 -2.22 -8.46 17.45
C ALA A 68 -2.64 -9.76 16.76
N GLY A 69 -1.82 -10.81 16.86
CA GLY A 69 -2.08 -12.08 16.19
C GLY A 69 -3.41 -12.74 16.60
N VAL A 70 -3.88 -12.50 17.83
CA VAL A 70 -5.20 -12.99 18.29
C VAL A 70 -6.33 -12.24 17.61
N ARG A 71 -6.20 -10.92 17.43
CA ARG A 71 -7.18 -10.09 16.71
C ARG A 71 -7.17 -10.39 15.22
N LYS A 72 -5.98 -10.58 14.61
CA LYS A 72 -5.85 -11.02 13.22
C LYS A 72 -6.56 -12.35 12.98
N ARG A 73 -6.26 -13.38 13.77
CA ARG A 73 -6.92 -14.69 13.67
C ARG A 73 -8.43 -14.60 13.89
N LYS A 74 -8.89 -13.70 14.76
CA LYS A 74 -10.33 -13.45 14.96
C LYS A 74 -10.96 -12.81 13.72
N ARG A 75 -10.29 -11.84 13.09
CA ARG A 75 -10.74 -11.18 11.85
C ARG A 75 -10.76 -12.16 10.67
N GLU A 76 -9.69 -12.93 10.46
CA GLU A 76 -9.60 -13.97 9.41
C GLU A 76 -10.75 -14.99 9.53
N ARG A 77 -11.09 -15.42 10.75
CA ARG A 77 -12.24 -16.31 10.98
C ARG A 77 -13.57 -15.66 10.64
N GLN A 78 -13.72 -14.37 10.91
CA GLN A 78 -14.93 -13.62 10.57
C GLN A 78 -15.06 -13.41 9.05
N GLU A 79 -13.95 -13.11 8.38
CA GLU A 79 -13.89 -12.98 6.91
C GLU A 79 -14.20 -14.31 6.22
N ALA A 80 -13.55 -15.40 6.63
CA ALA A 80 -13.82 -16.74 6.08
C ALA A 80 -15.26 -17.21 6.36
N ALA A 81 -15.86 -16.82 7.48
CA ALA A 81 -17.27 -17.11 7.78
C ALA A 81 -18.23 -16.27 6.93
N ALA A 82 -17.89 -15.01 6.66
CA ALA A 82 -18.70 -14.13 5.82
C ALA A 82 -18.61 -14.51 4.33
N GLU A 83 -17.44 -14.93 3.85
CA GLU A 83 -17.21 -15.47 2.50
C GLU A 83 -18.03 -16.76 2.28
N ARG A 84 -18.04 -17.68 3.25
CA ARG A 84 -18.89 -18.88 3.22
C ARG A 84 -20.39 -18.59 3.29
N ALA A 85 -20.78 -17.47 3.91
CA ALA A 85 -22.17 -17.09 4.07
C ALA A 85 -22.74 -16.32 2.87
N GLY A 86 -21.94 -16.06 1.82
CA GLY A 86 -22.36 -15.36 0.60
C GLY A 86 -22.88 -13.94 0.84
N LYS A 87 -22.58 -13.34 2.00
CA LYS A 87 -23.00 -11.98 2.33
C LYS A 87 -22.00 -11.00 1.71
N PRO A 88 -22.45 -9.87 1.13
CA PRO A 88 -21.53 -8.83 0.70
C PRO A 88 -20.72 -8.38 1.92
N LEU A 89 -19.40 -8.60 1.86
CA LEU A 89 -18.48 -8.05 2.84
C LEU A 89 -18.66 -6.52 2.77
N ALA A 90 -19.29 -5.92 3.79
CA ALA A 90 -19.07 -4.50 4.05
C ALA A 90 -17.55 -4.28 4.07
N PRO A 91 -17.02 -3.15 3.55
CA PRO A 91 -15.58 -2.96 3.42
C PRO A 91 -14.90 -3.35 4.73
N SER A 92 -14.18 -4.48 4.72
CA SER A 92 -13.59 -5.09 5.92
C SER A 92 -12.48 -4.23 6.49
N THR A 93 -12.02 -3.27 5.71
CA THR A 93 -11.10 -2.24 6.15
C THR A 93 -11.89 -1.19 6.93
N PRO A 94 -11.66 -1.04 8.25
CA PRO A 94 -12.23 0.09 8.98
C PRO A 94 -11.83 1.37 8.24
N THR A 95 -12.78 2.30 8.09
CA THR A 95 -12.48 3.61 7.52
C THR A 95 -11.38 4.25 8.34
N LEU A 96 -10.15 4.24 7.82
CA LEU A 96 -8.99 4.73 8.54
C LEU A 96 -9.16 6.23 8.76
N SER A 97 -8.82 6.68 9.97
CA SER A 97 -8.69 8.11 10.21
C SER A 97 -7.59 8.68 9.29
N ALA A 98 -7.64 9.99 9.01
CA ALA A 98 -6.63 10.62 8.18
C ALA A 98 -5.19 10.45 8.73
N GLU A 99 -5.03 10.35 10.06
CA GLU A 99 -3.75 10.06 10.71
C GLU A 99 -3.29 8.61 10.47
N GLU A 100 -4.20 7.64 10.50
CA GLU A 100 -3.88 6.24 10.22
C GLU A 100 -3.60 6.02 8.74
N GLN A 101 -4.36 6.67 7.85
CA GLN A 101 -4.09 6.62 6.41
C GLN A 101 -2.71 7.21 6.08
N LEU A 102 -2.32 8.32 6.72
CA LEU A 102 -0.98 8.87 6.55
C LEU A 102 0.11 7.91 7.03
N LYS A 103 -0.16 7.12 8.08
CA LYS A 103 0.77 6.06 8.52
C LYS A 103 0.86 4.94 7.48
N VAL A 104 -0.25 4.47 6.92
CA VAL A 104 -0.21 3.49 5.81
C VAL A 104 0.69 4.03 4.70
N ASP A 105 0.38 5.22 4.21
CA ASP A 105 1.07 5.79 3.06
C ASP A 105 2.57 5.95 3.30
N ARG A 106 2.99 6.40 4.50
CA ARG A 106 4.42 6.49 4.85
C ARG A 106 5.20 5.18 4.76
N HIS A 107 4.53 4.06 4.98
CA HIS A 107 5.20 2.76 5.04
C HIS A 107 5.09 1.99 3.72
N ARG A 108 4.61 2.60 2.63
CA ARG A 108 4.55 1.97 1.29
C ARG A 108 5.92 1.91 0.59
N LEU A 109 6.93 1.41 1.28
CA LEU A 109 8.32 1.46 0.80
C LEU A 109 8.52 0.66 -0.50
N ALA A 110 7.81 -0.47 -0.65
CA ALA A 110 7.95 -1.27 -1.86
C ALA A 110 7.34 -0.54 -3.06
N SER A 111 6.15 0.04 -2.91
CA SER A 111 5.53 0.81 -3.99
C SER A 111 6.29 2.09 -4.31
N TYR A 112 6.97 2.73 -3.34
CA TYR A 112 7.75 3.95 -3.56
C TYR A 112 9.14 3.70 -4.15
N SER A 113 9.56 2.44 -4.29
CA SER A 113 10.84 2.11 -4.95
C SER A 113 10.83 2.36 -6.46
N SER A 114 9.66 2.58 -7.07
CA SER A 114 9.49 2.85 -8.49
C SER A 114 8.76 4.16 -8.74
N VAL A 115 9.29 5.00 -9.63
CA VAL A 115 8.66 6.25 -10.09
C VAL A 115 7.47 6.03 -11.02
N GLN A 116 7.36 4.84 -11.61
CA GLN A 116 6.23 4.45 -12.46
C GLN A 116 5.11 3.78 -11.66
N SER A 117 5.30 3.66 -10.34
CA SER A 117 4.35 3.03 -9.45
C SER A 117 3.05 3.84 -9.35
N PRO A 118 1.89 3.17 -9.23
CA PRO A 118 0.63 3.83 -8.90
C PRO A 118 0.65 4.65 -7.61
N ALA A 119 1.65 4.42 -6.74
CA ALA A 119 1.79 5.12 -5.46
C ALA A 119 2.48 6.48 -5.57
N GLU A 120 3.11 6.82 -6.71
CA GLU A 120 3.87 8.06 -6.88
C GLU A 120 3.05 9.34 -6.55
N PRO A 121 1.77 9.48 -6.98
CA PRO A 121 0.97 10.66 -6.65
C PRO A 121 0.70 10.79 -5.14
N LEU A 122 0.61 9.65 -4.43
CA LEU A 122 0.43 9.63 -2.98
C LEU A 122 1.71 10.06 -2.27
N HIS A 123 2.87 9.66 -2.81
CA HIS A 123 4.19 10.06 -2.30
C HIS A 123 4.41 11.56 -2.47
N ALA A 124 4.12 12.11 -3.66
CA ALA A 124 4.31 13.52 -3.98
C ALA A 124 3.58 14.47 -3.02
N THR A 125 2.41 14.05 -2.51
CA THR A 125 1.59 14.87 -1.59
C THR A 125 1.77 14.53 -0.12
N LEU A 126 2.60 13.53 0.21
CA LEU A 126 2.68 12.92 1.54
C LEU A 126 3.07 13.94 2.62
N GLU A 127 4.12 14.73 2.37
CA GLU A 127 4.60 15.75 3.30
C GLU A 127 3.56 16.86 3.53
N LEU A 128 2.89 17.31 2.46
CA LEU A 128 1.84 18.32 2.55
C LEU A 128 0.65 17.83 3.38
N ARG A 129 0.23 16.57 3.16
CA ARG A 129 -0.84 15.93 3.95
C ARG A 129 -0.43 15.79 5.42
N GLY A 130 0.83 15.49 5.69
CA GLY A 130 1.41 15.48 7.04
C GLY A 130 1.34 16.83 7.74
N ARG A 131 1.78 17.91 7.07
CA ARG A 131 1.75 19.28 7.62
C ARG A 131 0.32 19.73 7.96
N LYS A 132 -0.63 19.53 7.04
CA LYS A 132 -2.04 19.87 7.25
C LYS A 132 -2.64 19.17 8.46
N LEU A 133 -2.28 17.91 8.72
CA LEU A 133 -2.78 17.18 9.89
C LEU A 133 -2.24 17.76 11.21
N VAL A 134 -0.97 18.16 11.24
CA VAL A 134 -0.38 18.83 12.41
C VAL A 134 -1.02 20.19 12.65
N GLU A 135 -1.21 20.99 11.60
CA GLU A 135 -1.88 22.30 11.68
C GLU A 135 -3.31 22.16 12.22
N ASN A 136 -4.09 21.22 11.68
CA ASN A 136 -5.45 20.94 12.13
C ASN A 136 -5.49 20.52 13.62
N ARG A 137 -4.50 19.75 14.07
CA ARG A 137 -4.39 19.34 15.48
C ARG A 137 -4.06 20.52 16.39
N ASN A 138 -3.20 21.43 15.95
CA ASN A 138 -2.82 22.62 16.70
C ASN A 138 -3.97 23.63 16.77
N ASN A 139 -4.72 23.81 15.69
CA ASN A 139 -5.88 24.69 15.64
C ASN A 139 -7.03 24.21 16.54
N LYS A 140 -7.26 22.89 16.64
CA LYS A 140 -8.22 22.31 17.58
C LYS A 140 -7.84 22.46 19.05
N LYS A 141 -6.55 22.66 19.36
CA LYS A 141 -6.03 22.81 20.72
C LYS A 141 -5.96 24.25 21.21
N LYS A 142 -6.15 25.25 20.33
CA LYS A 142 -6.30 26.62 20.78
C LYS A 142 -7.68 26.75 21.44
N PRO A 143 -7.78 27.08 22.75
CA PRO A 143 -9.08 27.41 23.32
C PRO A 143 -9.60 28.61 22.53
N THR A 144 -10.85 28.54 22.08
CA THR A 144 -11.59 29.73 21.65
C THR A 144 -11.59 30.66 22.86
N ALA A 145 -10.71 31.66 22.84
CA ALA A 145 -10.78 32.79 23.74
C ALA A 145 -12.09 33.50 23.43
N ALA A 146 -13.15 33.08 24.12
CA ALA A 146 -14.44 33.73 24.12
C ALA A 146 -14.22 35.11 24.75
N LYS A 147 -14.65 36.13 24.00
CA LYS A 147 -14.75 37.52 24.45
C LYS A 147 -15.77 37.67 25.56
#